data_AF-A0A6N7ZQY0-F1
#
_entry.id   AF-A0A6N7ZQY0-F1
#
_cell.length_a   1.000
_cell.length_b   1.000
_cell.length_c   1.000
_cell.angle_alpha   90.00
_cell.angle_beta   90.00
_cell.angle_gamma   90.00
#
_symmetry.space_group_name_H-M   'P 1'
#
loop_
_entity.id
_entity.type
_entity.pdbx_description
1 polymer ?
#
loop_
_entity_poly.entity_id
_entity_poly.type
_entity_poly.pdbx_seq_one_letter_code
_entity_poly.pdbx_strand_id
1 'polypeptide(L)'
;MNLRTLKKLSKRAVPLLHQIGEKRTIFPAEKDENYHGLIIRDMTRLERYGASHADVINPQLHVATITPKCRQGTSQPYVKCYLSQHPIKGTPMVGEVSGYYEPEWSEETAYEALLGWVRWNFFEYDPKTEDGRFTRSFKHSSDVFRAATELLSQNQPNVTK
;
A
#
# COMPACT_ATOMS: atom_id res chain seq x y z
N MET A 1 -3.92 4.69 -7.25
CA MET A 1 -4.88 3.56 -7.16
C MET A 1 -6.02 3.96 -6.22
N ASN A 2 -7.24 3.40 -6.34
CA ASN A 2 -8.33 3.63 -5.37
C ASN A 2 -8.42 2.49 -4.35
N LEU A 3 -9.11 2.71 -3.23
CA LEU A 3 -9.18 1.77 -2.11
C LEU A 3 -9.84 0.43 -2.47
N ARG A 4 -10.89 0.47 -3.31
CA ARG A 4 -11.61 -0.75 -3.72
C ARG A 4 -10.75 -1.63 -4.61
N THR A 5 -9.99 -1.02 -5.51
CA THR A 5 -9.03 -1.71 -6.38
C THR A 5 -7.92 -2.29 -5.53
N LEU A 6 -7.34 -1.53 -4.60
CA LEU A 6 -6.33 -2.04 -3.66
C LEU A 6 -6.85 -3.28 -2.92
N LYS A 7 -8.04 -3.21 -2.32
CA LYS A 7 -8.66 -4.36 -1.65
C LYS A 7 -8.82 -5.58 -2.56
N LYS A 8 -9.22 -5.37 -3.82
CA LYS A 8 -9.33 -6.46 -4.81
C LYS A 8 -7.96 -7.07 -5.14
N LEU A 9 -6.93 -6.25 -5.31
CA LEU A 9 -5.58 -6.73 -5.60
C LEU A 9 -4.98 -7.46 -4.40
N SER A 10 -5.11 -6.92 -3.19
CA SER A 10 -4.63 -7.58 -1.96
C SER A 10 -5.27 -8.95 -1.79
N LYS A 11 -6.59 -9.09 -2.02
CA LYS A 11 -7.26 -10.41 -2.02
C LYS A 11 -6.69 -11.39 -3.05
N ARG A 12 -6.32 -10.90 -4.24
CA ARG A 12 -5.70 -11.73 -5.28
C ARG A 12 -4.25 -12.08 -4.96
N ALA A 13 -3.56 -11.25 -4.18
CA ALA A 13 -2.16 -11.44 -3.82
C ALA A 13 -1.97 -12.53 -2.75
N VAL A 14 -2.91 -12.67 -1.79
CA VAL A 14 -2.85 -13.67 -0.71
C VAL A 14 -2.46 -15.09 -1.17
N PRO A 15 -3.13 -15.72 -2.16
CA PRO A 15 -2.76 -17.06 -2.60
C PRO A 15 -1.34 -17.14 -3.20
N LEU A 16 -0.86 -16.07 -3.85
CA LEU A 16 0.51 -16.02 -4.36
C LEU A 16 1.53 -15.88 -3.22
N LEU A 17 1.23 -15.06 -2.21
CA LEU A 17 2.09 -14.93 -1.02
C LEU A 17 2.25 -16.27 -0.29
N HIS A 18 1.16 -17.05 -0.17
CA HIS A 18 1.25 -18.40 0.37
C HIS A 18 2.16 -19.32 -0.46
N GLN A 19 2.09 -19.23 -1.80
CA GLN A 19 2.97 -20.03 -2.68
C GLN A 19 4.44 -19.59 -2.61
N ILE A 20 4.69 -18.29 -2.40
CA ILE A 20 6.03 -17.72 -2.19
C ILE A 20 6.63 -18.18 -0.84
N GLY A 21 5.79 -18.62 0.10
CA GLY A 21 6.22 -18.96 1.46
C GLY A 21 6.36 -17.74 2.36
N GLU A 22 5.51 -16.73 2.17
CA GLU A 22 5.41 -15.56 3.06
C GLU A 22 5.23 -16.02 4.52
N LYS A 23 6.13 -15.56 5.39
CA LYS A 23 6.19 -15.97 6.81
C LYS A 23 5.46 -14.99 7.72
N ARG A 24 5.28 -13.76 7.26
CA ARG A 24 4.60 -12.69 8.00
C ARG A 24 3.12 -13.01 8.18
N THR A 25 2.53 -12.46 9.23
CA THR A 25 1.13 -12.71 9.57
C THR A 25 0.24 -12.02 8.55
N ILE A 26 -0.69 -12.77 7.95
CA ILE A 26 -1.73 -12.20 7.07
C ILE A 26 -3.00 -11.97 7.89
N PHE A 27 -3.46 -10.72 7.95
CA PHE A 27 -4.63 -10.33 8.75
C PHE A 27 -5.51 -9.32 7.99
N PRO A 28 -6.81 -9.21 8.31
CA PRO A 28 -7.67 -8.20 7.72
C PRO A 28 -7.40 -6.81 8.34
N ALA A 29 -7.30 -5.78 7.50
CA ALA A 29 -7.23 -4.40 7.98
C ALA A 29 -8.42 -4.04 8.87
N GLU A 30 -8.17 -3.35 9.97
CA GLU A 30 -9.19 -2.75 10.82
C GLU A 30 -9.70 -1.44 10.21
N LYS A 31 -10.68 -0.81 10.86
CA LYS A 31 -11.17 0.49 10.41
C LYS A 31 -10.28 1.58 11.01
N ASP A 32 -9.78 2.48 10.18
CA ASP A 32 -8.99 3.65 10.60
C ASP A 32 -7.63 3.30 11.25
N GLU A 33 -7.13 2.08 11.01
CA GLU A 33 -5.78 1.64 11.40
C GLU A 33 -4.97 1.30 10.12
N ASN A 34 -3.64 1.47 10.21
CA ASN A 34 -2.60 1.26 9.19
C ASN A 34 -2.16 2.50 8.39
N TYR A 35 -0.87 2.81 8.43
CA TYR A 35 -0.23 3.82 7.59
C TYR A 35 0.55 3.16 6.45
N HIS A 36 -0.12 2.87 5.33
CA HIS A 36 0.58 2.33 4.17
C HIS A 36 1.36 3.44 3.44
N GLY A 37 2.47 3.08 2.78
CA GLY A 37 3.26 4.01 1.96
C GLY A 37 2.58 4.46 0.66
N LEU A 38 1.37 3.98 0.36
CA LEU A 38 0.65 4.31 -0.87
C LEU A 38 -0.19 5.58 -0.77
N ILE A 39 -0.05 6.44 -1.78
CA ILE A 39 -1.00 7.53 -2.02
C ILE A 39 -2.25 6.95 -2.70
N ILE A 40 -3.34 6.85 -1.94
CA ILE A 40 -4.62 6.38 -2.46
C ILE A 40 -5.46 7.55 -2.93
N ARG A 41 -5.54 7.69 -4.26
CA ARG A 41 -6.21 8.81 -4.93
C ARG A 41 -7.71 8.55 -5.13
N ASP A 42 -8.39 8.11 -4.07
CA ASP A 42 -9.84 7.91 -4.10
C ASP A 42 -10.58 9.19 -3.69
N MET A 43 -10.78 10.08 -4.66
CA MET A 43 -11.49 11.36 -4.46
C MET A 43 -12.97 11.18 -4.08
N THR A 44 -13.54 9.99 -4.27
CA THR A 44 -14.95 9.72 -3.90
C THR A 44 -15.12 9.40 -2.42
N ARG A 45 -14.02 9.11 -1.72
CA ARG A 45 -13.97 8.76 -0.30
C ARG A 45 -12.98 9.65 0.43
N LEU A 46 -13.12 10.96 0.23
CA LEU A 46 -12.37 11.91 1.04
C LEU A 46 -12.82 11.79 2.50
N GLU A 47 -11.86 11.59 3.39
CA GLU A 47 -12.12 11.64 4.83
C GLU A 47 -12.43 13.08 5.22
N ARG A 48 -13.45 13.28 6.05
CA ARG A 48 -13.99 14.59 6.37
C ARG A 48 -13.88 14.89 7.85
N TYR A 49 -13.21 15.99 8.18
CA TYR A 49 -13.07 16.46 9.56
C TYR A 49 -13.59 17.89 9.69
N GLY A 50 -14.27 18.19 10.78
CA GLY A 50 -14.68 19.57 11.07
C GLY A 50 -13.45 20.42 11.45
N ALA A 51 -13.39 21.65 10.96
CA ALA A 51 -12.29 22.56 11.24
C ALA A 51 -12.78 23.97 11.57
N SER A 52 -12.09 24.63 12.51
CA SER A 52 -12.33 26.00 12.92
C SER A 52 -11.82 27.03 11.90
N HIS A 53 -10.85 26.66 11.06
CA HIS A 53 -10.17 27.54 10.11
C HIS A 53 -10.10 26.95 8.70
N ALA A 54 -10.07 27.84 7.70
CA ALA A 54 -9.72 27.50 6.33
C ALA A 54 -8.20 27.48 6.21
N ASP A 55 -7.57 26.33 6.44
CA ASP A 55 -6.12 26.23 6.28
C ASP A 55 -5.73 26.29 4.80
N VAL A 56 -4.59 26.94 4.54
CA VAL A 56 -3.96 27.00 3.21
C VAL A 56 -3.49 25.59 2.84
N ILE A 57 -3.94 25.12 1.69
CA ILE A 57 -3.54 23.86 1.06
C ILE A 57 -2.02 23.85 0.96
N ASN A 58 -1.35 22.90 1.61
CA ASN A 58 0.07 22.66 1.35
C ASN A 58 0.17 21.97 -0.02
N PRO A 59 0.69 22.61 -1.07
CA PRO A 59 0.76 22.02 -2.41
C PRO A 59 1.80 20.89 -2.50
N GLN A 60 2.75 20.85 -1.56
CA GLN A 60 3.80 19.83 -1.48
C GLN A 60 3.34 18.56 -0.77
N LEU A 61 2.39 18.67 0.16
CA LEU A 61 1.72 17.49 0.72
C LEU A 61 0.65 17.05 -0.27
N HIS A 62 0.68 15.79 -0.68
CA HIS A 62 -0.27 15.17 -1.61
C HIS A 62 -1.71 15.06 -1.07
N VAL A 63 -2.12 15.99 -0.21
CA VAL A 63 -3.41 16.12 0.41
C VAL A 63 -4.11 17.31 -0.26
N ALA A 64 -5.05 17.03 -1.14
CA ALA A 64 -5.95 18.07 -1.63
C ALA A 64 -6.95 18.42 -0.53
N THR A 65 -6.55 19.26 0.43
CA THR A 65 -7.44 19.74 1.49
C THR A 65 -8.45 20.71 0.89
N ILE A 66 -9.64 20.21 0.53
CA ILE A 66 -10.76 21.09 0.15
C ILE A 66 -11.43 21.52 1.46
N THR A 67 -11.53 22.84 1.69
CA THR A 67 -12.01 23.40 2.96
C THR A 67 -13.22 24.34 2.76
N PRO A 68 -14.36 23.84 2.24
CA PRO A 68 -15.54 24.68 2.06
C PRO A 68 -16.09 25.13 3.42
N LYS A 69 -16.59 26.36 3.48
CA LYS A 69 -17.37 26.85 4.61
C LYS A 69 -18.77 26.24 4.52
N CYS A 70 -19.07 25.25 5.37
CA CYS A 70 -20.28 24.45 5.28
C CYS A 70 -21.21 24.57 6.49
N ARG A 71 -20.77 25.15 7.62
CA ARG A 71 -21.52 25.13 8.88
C ARG A 71 -21.50 26.48 9.61
N GLN A 72 -22.42 27.37 9.24
CA GLN A 72 -22.54 28.69 9.87
C GLN A 72 -22.94 28.58 11.36
N GLY A 73 -22.32 29.40 12.23
CA GLY A 73 -22.64 29.45 13.66
C GLY A 73 -22.06 28.32 14.51
N THR A 74 -21.21 27.45 13.95
CA THR A 74 -20.54 26.37 14.70
C THR A 74 -19.08 26.71 14.99
N SER A 75 -18.48 26.08 16.01
CA SER A 75 -17.04 26.20 16.30
C SER A 75 -16.14 25.61 15.20
N GLN A 76 -16.73 24.81 14.30
CA GLN A 76 -16.05 24.18 13.16
C GLN A 76 -16.80 24.49 11.85
N PRO A 77 -16.74 25.75 11.36
CA PRO A 77 -17.52 26.17 10.20
C PRO A 77 -17.02 25.60 8.87
N TYR A 78 -15.84 24.97 8.86
CA TYR A 78 -15.23 24.37 7.69
C TYR A 78 -15.20 22.83 7.77
N VAL A 79 -15.11 22.18 6.61
CA VAL A 79 -14.89 20.72 6.52
C VAL A 79 -13.59 20.48 5.77
N LYS A 80 -12.59 19.86 6.40
CA LYS A 80 -11.35 19.44 5.74
C LYS A 80 -11.54 18.07 5.10
N CYS A 81 -11.21 17.96 3.82
CA CYS A 81 -11.28 16.72 3.05
C CYS A 81 -9.89 16.15 2.77
N TYR A 82 -9.58 14.93 3.19
CA TYR A 82 -8.28 14.27 2.98
C TYR A 82 -8.42 13.08 2.03
N LEU A 83 -7.40 12.83 1.20
CA LEU A 83 -7.27 11.52 0.55
C LEU A 83 -7.15 10.46 1.65
N SER A 84 -7.96 9.42 1.59
CA SER A 84 -7.86 8.33 2.56
C SER A 84 -6.50 7.65 2.46
N GLN A 85 -5.85 7.47 3.60
CA GLN A 85 -4.51 6.88 3.73
C GLN A 85 -4.56 5.49 4.36
N HIS A 86 -5.77 4.97 4.58
CA HIS A 86 -6.00 3.71 5.28
C HIS A 86 -6.67 2.70 4.34
N PRO A 87 -6.24 1.43 4.32
CA PRO A 87 -6.96 0.40 3.60
C PRO A 87 -8.41 0.30 4.09
N ILE A 88 -9.34 -0.08 3.19
CA ILE A 88 -10.71 -0.36 3.64
C ILE A 88 -10.69 -1.56 4.58
N LYS A 89 -11.46 -1.51 5.68
CA LYS A 89 -11.71 -2.65 6.57
C LYS A 89 -11.85 -3.98 5.83
N GLY A 90 -11.11 -5.00 6.27
CA GLY A 90 -11.05 -6.32 5.65
C GLY A 90 -10.26 -6.38 4.35
N THR A 91 -9.41 -5.39 4.08
CA THR A 91 -8.34 -5.52 3.07
C THR A 91 -7.27 -6.45 3.64
N PRO A 92 -6.84 -7.50 2.94
CA PRO A 92 -5.75 -8.33 3.42
C PRO A 92 -4.45 -7.54 3.55
N MET A 93 -3.86 -7.63 4.74
CA MET A 93 -2.61 -7.02 5.16
C MET A 93 -1.59 -8.11 5.49
N VAL A 94 -0.33 -7.71 5.58
CA VAL A 94 0.81 -8.55 5.96
C VAL A 94 1.61 -7.78 6.98
N GLY A 95 2.00 -8.40 8.08
CA GLY A 95 2.76 -7.73 9.12
C GLY A 95 3.53 -8.67 10.03
N GLU A 96 4.53 -8.11 10.69
CA GLU A 96 5.37 -8.81 11.66
C GLU A 96 5.90 -7.85 12.71
N VAL A 97 6.27 -8.41 13.87
CA VAL A 97 7.08 -7.70 14.85
C VAL A 97 8.54 -7.78 14.39
N SER A 98 9.18 -6.63 14.23
CA SER A 98 10.59 -6.53 13.84
C SER A 98 11.31 -5.52 14.73
N GLY A 99 12.62 -5.68 14.94
CA GLY A 99 13.42 -4.82 15.80
C GLY A 99 14.08 -5.58 16.95
N TYR A 100 15.31 -5.19 17.29
CA TYR A 100 16.10 -5.86 18.33
C TYR A 100 15.88 -5.25 19.71
N TYR A 101 16.07 -3.93 19.85
CA TYR A 101 15.94 -3.23 21.13
C TYR A 101 14.51 -2.78 21.43
N GLU A 102 13.78 -2.33 20.42
CA GLU A 102 12.38 -1.90 20.51
C GLU A 102 11.60 -2.65 19.41
N PRO A 103 10.93 -3.76 19.75
CA PRO A 103 10.14 -4.51 18.78
C PRO A 103 8.96 -3.67 18.32
N GLU A 104 8.96 -3.29 17.05
CA GLU A 104 7.89 -2.52 16.42
C GLU A 104 7.08 -3.43 15.49
N TRP A 105 5.76 -3.22 15.51
CA TRP A 105 4.89 -3.84 14.53
C TRP A 105 5.01 -3.10 13.19
N SER A 106 5.45 -3.81 12.17
CA SER A 106 5.50 -3.32 10.79
C SER A 106 4.45 -4.04 9.97
N GLU A 107 3.69 -3.27 9.18
CA GLU A 107 2.60 -3.80 8.38
C GLU A 107 2.47 -3.09 7.04
N GLU A 108 2.08 -3.85 6.02
CA GLU A 108 1.78 -3.38 4.67
C GLU A 108 0.60 -4.14 4.08
N THR A 109 0.05 -3.68 2.96
CA THR A 109 -1.02 -4.44 2.29
C THR A 109 -0.45 -5.71 1.65
N ALA A 110 -1.25 -6.77 1.53
CA ALA A 110 -0.81 -7.99 0.84
C ALA A 110 -0.38 -7.75 -0.63
N TYR A 111 -0.93 -6.71 -1.27
CA TYR A 111 -0.49 -6.30 -2.59
C TYR A 111 0.90 -5.63 -2.58
N GLU A 112 1.19 -4.78 -1.58
CA GLU A 112 2.51 -4.17 -1.42
C GLU A 112 3.58 -5.23 -1.12
N ALA A 113 3.28 -6.18 -0.23
CA ALA A 113 4.16 -7.31 0.05
C ALA A 113 4.53 -8.08 -1.23
N LEU A 114 3.53 -8.42 -2.06
CA LEU A 114 3.75 -9.09 -3.34
C LEU A 114 4.56 -8.21 -4.30
N LEU A 115 4.25 -6.91 -4.38
CA LEU A 115 4.97 -5.97 -5.23
C LEU A 115 6.43 -5.83 -4.80
N GLY A 116 6.70 -5.76 -3.50
CA GLY A 116 8.04 -5.70 -2.92
C GLY A 116 8.84 -6.93 -3.29
N TRP A 117 8.26 -8.12 -3.07
CA TRP A 117 8.88 -9.39 -3.46
C TRP A 117 9.19 -9.44 -4.96
N VAL A 118 8.23 -9.09 -5.83
CA VAL A 118 8.47 -9.02 -7.28
C VAL A 118 9.59 -8.05 -7.60
N ARG A 119 9.53 -6.82 -7.08
CA ARG A 119 10.55 -5.79 -7.35
C ARG A 119 11.95 -6.21 -6.96
N TRP A 120 12.10 -6.88 -5.81
CA TRP A 120 13.39 -7.36 -5.34
C TRP A 120 13.98 -8.44 -6.24
N ASN A 121 13.15 -9.31 -6.82
CA ASN A 121 13.62 -10.30 -7.81
C ASN A 121 14.03 -9.68 -9.15
N PHE A 122 13.62 -8.44 -9.43
CA PHE A 122 14.02 -7.68 -10.64
C PHE A 122 14.93 -6.50 -10.29
N PHE A 123 15.55 -6.48 -9.11
CA PHE A 123 16.50 -5.46 -8.70
C PHE A 123 17.92 -5.98 -8.90
N GLU A 124 18.72 -5.23 -9.66
CA GLU A 124 20.15 -5.46 -9.83
C GLU A 124 20.92 -4.38 -9.09
N TYR A 125 21.96 -4.80 -8.36
CA TYR A 125 22.91 -3.91 -7.72
C TYR A 125 24.30 -4.16 -8.30
N ASP A 126 24.94 -3.09 -8.79
CA ASP A 126 26.34 -3.13 -9.23
C ASP A 126 27.25 -2.64 -8.09
N PRO A 127 28.02 -3.53 -7.44
CA PRO A 127 28.91 -3.14 -6.35
C PRO A 127 30.10 -2.29 -6.80
N LYS A 128 30.41 -2.21 -8.10
CA LYS A 128 31.53 -1.40 -8.60
C LYS A 128 31.15 0.07 -8.79
N THR A 129 29.93 0.32 -9.24
CA THR A 129 29.43 1.69 -9.42
C THR A 129 28.56 2.15 -8.26
N GLU A 130 28.24 1.24 -7.34
CA GLU A 130 27.27 1.43 -6.25
C GLU A 130 25.84 1.77 -6.75
N ASP A 131 25.55 1.48 -8.02
CA ASP A 131 24.25 1.76 -8.61
C ASP A 131 23.27 0.61 -8.45
N GLY A 132 22.03 0.94 -8.11
CA GLY A 132 20.89 0.02 -8.10
C GLY A 132 19.91 0.36 -9.20
N ARG A 133 19.44 -0.65 -9.94
CA ARG A 133 18.39 -0.45 -10.95
C ARG A 133 17.40 -1.61 -10.99
N PHE A 134 16.16 -1.30 -11.34
CA PHE A 134 15.17 -2.31 -11.67
C PHE A 134 15.29 -2.69 -13.14
N THR A 135 15.45 -3.98 -13.43
CA THR A 135 15.54 -4.51 -14.80
C THR A 135 14.20 -4.49 -15.53
N ARG A 136 13.10 -4.42 -14.77
CA ARG A 136 11.73 -4.42 -15.30
C ARG A 136 10.90 -3.32 -14.67
N SER A 137 10.13 -2.61 -15.51
CA SER A 137 9.14 -1.63 -15.08
C SER A 137 7.75 -2.26 -14.97
N PHE A 138 7.03 -1.98 -13.89
CA PHE A 138 5.66 -2.45 -13.66
C PHE A 138 4.70 -1.27 -13.71
N LYS A 139 4.19 -0.95 -14.91
CA LYS A 139 3.27 0.18 -15.12
C LYS A 139 1.86 -0.14 -14.62
N HIS A 140 1.44 -1.40 -14.76
CA HIS A 140 0.11 -1.84 -14.36
C HIS A 140 0.19 -2.93 -13.29
N SER A 141 -0.84 -3.01 -12.45
CA SER A 141 -0.91 -4.06 -11.43
C SER A 141 -0.92 -5.47 -12.03
N SER A 142 -1.51 -5.65 -13.22
CA SER A 142 -1.46 -6.90 -13.97
C SER A 142 -0.04 -7.37 -14.28
N ASP A 143 0.89 -6.44 -14.51
CA ASP A 143 2.30 -6.78 -14.79
C ASP A 143 2.95 -7.46 -13.58
N VAL A 144 2.60 -7.00 -12.38
CA VAL A 144 3.08 -7.55 -11.11
C VAL A 144 2.60 -9.00 -10.93
N PHE A 145 1.30 -9.26 -11.12
CA PHE A 145 0.76 -10.62 -11.00
C PHE A 145 1.34 -11.58 -12.03
N ARG A 146 1.52 -11.11 -13.28
CA ARG A 146 2.15 -11.89 -14.34
C ARG A 146 3.59 -12.24 -13.97
N ALA A 147 4.39 -11.24 -13.57
CA ALA A 147 5.78 -11.45 -13.17
C ALA A 147 5.89 -12.36 -11.93
N ALA A 148 4.98 -12.23 -10.96
CA ALA A 148 4.95 -13.12 -9.80
C ALA A 148 4.71 -14.58 -10.20
N THR A 149 3.79 -14.82 -11.15
CA THR A 149 3.50 -16.15 -11.67
C THR A 149 4.70 -16.72 -12.44
N GLU A 150 5.37 -15.89 -13.25
CA GLU A 150 6.60 -16.26 -13.96
C GLU A 150 7.70 -16.70 -12.97
N LEU A 151 7.96 -15.91 -11.93
CA LEU A 151 8.97 -16.24 -10.89
C LEU A 151 8.62 -17.53 -10.15
N LEU A 152 7.34 -17.72 -9.78
CA LEU A 152 6.89 -18.96 -9.14
C LEU A 152 7.06 -20.18 -10.03
N SER A 153 6.85 -20.04 -11.35
CA SER A 153 7.06 -21.13 -12.30
C SER A 153 8.54 -21.52 -12.47
N GLN A 154 9.45 -20.55 -12.33
CA GLN A 154 10.91 -20.79 -12.41
C GLN A 154 11.47 -21.45 -11.14
N ASN A 155 10.86 -21.17 -9.99
CA ASN A 155 11.27 -21.70 -8.69
C ASN A 155 10.71 -23.09 -8.36
N GLN A 156 9.83 -23.66 -9.20
CA GLN A 156 9.43 -25.05 -9.04
C GLN A 156 10.58 -25.95 -9.51
N PRO A 157 11.18 -26.78 -8.63
CA PRO A 157 12.19 -27.73 -9.07
C PRO A 157 11.55 -28.64 -10.12
N ASN A 158 12.25 -28.87 -11.24
CA ASN A 158 11.89 -29.89 -12.20
C ASN A 158 11.72 -31.21 -11.43
N VAL A 159 10.48 -31.59 -11.15
CA VAL A 159 10.15 -32.93 -10.65
C VAL A 159 10.27 -33.83 -11.88
N THR A 160 11.50 -34.18 -12.23
CA THR A 160 11.80 -35.31 -13.11
C THR A 160 11.21 -36.54 -12.44
N LYS A 161 10.13 -37.04 -13.04
CA LYS A 161 9.56 -38.36 -12.79
C LYS A 161 10.53 -39.46 -13.23
#